data_AF-A0A6I6RZ31-F1
#
_entry.id   AF-A0A6I6RZ31-F1
#
_cell.length_a   1.000
_cell.length_b   1.000
_cell.length_c   1.000
_cell.angle_alpha   90.00
_cell.angle_beta   90.00
_cell.angle_gamma   90.00
#
_symmetry.space_group_name_H-M   'P 1'
#
loop_
_entity.id
_entity.type
_entity.pdbx_description
1 polymer ?
#
loop_
_entity_poly.entity_id
_entity_poly.type
_entity_poly.pdbx_seq_one_letter_code
_entity_poly.pdbx_strand_id
1 'polypeptide(L)'
;MSTPKVFGEFAEGLRTINLTRGVDGPGPGLGERFKKATGSVYDLAAAGSSKGDIWNWGIHDDALEKEIRTRIPGFGRLDTDGFSEQMYYLALRELPIGLDAYAGTSVLEVGCGLGEGLNFLSRIVDADRVIGLDLSPNAIERADTRLSRGTRLSYVQGDAENLPFEDGELDVVVNIESSHTYPDLGRFLSEVTRVLKPGGHFTHIDSFTHARYEQMTRLKQEAGGLEWIHERDISPLTRAAIRRRFAPGSLFHRSFAEKRMPVLARVIGEQARRGLYGAKFAGLPDTALMRALKKAGVLPSGSPLPDSYRHQIARKKG
;
A
#
# COMPACT_ATOMS: atom_id res chain seq x y z
N MET A 1 5.23 9.60 -23.53
CA MET A 1 4.77 10.72 -22.67
C MET A 1 5.99 11.26 -21.94
N SER A 2 6.17 12.58 -21.83
CA SER A 2 7.32 13.14 -21.10
C SER A 2 7.12 13.00 -19.58
N THR A 3 8.18 12.75 -18.81
CA THR A 3 8.15 12.55 -17.35
C THR A 3 7.41 13.66 -16.58
N PRO A 4 7.57 14.97 -16.90
CA PRO A 4 6.80 16.03 -16.24
C PRO A 4 5.29 15.91 -16.43
N LYS A 5 4.84 15.44 -17.60
CA LYS A 5 3.41 15.24 -17.88
C LYS A 5 2.85 14.08 -17.05
N VAL A 6 3.60 12.98 -16.93
CA VAL A 6 3.21 11.80 -16.12
C VAL A 6 2.99 12.19 -14.66
N PHE A 7 3.92 12.91 -14.04
CA PHE A 7 3.77 13.37 -12.66
C PHE A 7 2.61 14.36 -12.48
N GLY A 8 2.36 15.22 -13.47
CA GLY A 8 1.21 16.12 -13.49
C GLY A 8 -0.12 15.36 -13.49
N GLU A 9 -0.28 14.38 -14.38
CA GLU A 9 -1.49 13.55 -14.47
C GLU A 9 -1.71 12.69 -13.21
N PHE A 10 -0.63 12.16 -12.63
CA PHE A 10 -0.68 11.44 -11.35
C PHE A 10 -1.14 12.34 -10.20
N ALA A 11 -0.55 13.55 -10.07
CA ALA A 11 -0.93 14.48 -9.01
C ALA A 11 -2.37 15.01 -9.18
N GLU A 12 -2.79 15.28 -10.41
CA GLU A 12 -4.16 15.70 -10.75
C GLU A 12 -5.17 14.59 -10.40
N GLY A 13 -4.89 13.35 -10.80
CA GLY A 13 -5.77 12.22 -10.51
C GLY A 13 -5.86 11.95 -9.01
N LEU A 14 -4.74 11.87 -8.30
CA LEU A 14 -4.73 11.73 -6.83
C LEU A 14 -5.55 12.82 -6.15
N ARG A 15 -5.38 14.09 -6.56
CA ARG A 15 -6.15 15.20 -6.00
C ARG A 15 -7.64 15.01 -6.28
N THR A 16 -7.99 14.64 -7.51
CA THR A 16 -9.39 14.50 -7.91
C THR A 16 -10.06 13.41 -7.09
N ILE A 17 -9.52 12.19 -7.11
CA ILE A 17 -10.13 11.06 -6.43
C ILE A 17 -10.17 11.24 -4.90
N ASN A 18 -9.17 11.92 -4.32
CA ASN A 18 -9.11 12.16 -2.87
C ASN A 18 -10.00 13.31 -2.39
N LEU A 19 -10.55 14.12 -3.31
CA LEU A 19 -11.50 15.20 -3.02
C LEU A 19 -12.91 14.88 -3.51
N THR A 20 -13.08 13.90 -4.40
CA THR A 20 -14.40 13.45 -4.87
C THR A 20 -15.20 12.91 -3.69
N ARG A 21 -16.38 13.51 -3.47
CA ARG A 21 -17.34 13.10 -2.44
C ARG A 21 -18.47 12.23 -3.00
N GLY A 22 -18.38 11.74 -4.23
CA GLY A 22 -19.38 10.89 -4.89
C GLY A 22 -19.00 9.41 -4.92
N VAL A 23 -19.97 8.56 -5.28
CA VAL A 23 -19.76 7.12 -5.55
C VAL A 23 -19.15 6.92 -6.93
N ASP A 24 -19.53 7.78 -7.89
CA ASP A 24 -18.94 7.78 -9.21
C ASP A 24 -17.49 8.26 -9.12
N GLY A 25 -16.56 7.37 -9.46
CA GLY A 25 -15.15 7.69 -9.61
C GLY A 25 -14.92 8.84 -10.61
N PRO A 26 -13.67 9.27 -10.82
CA PRO A 26 -13.39 10.22 -11.90
C PRO A 26 -13.93 9.63 -13.21
N GLY A 27 -14.67 10.41 -14.00
CA GLY A 27 -15.33 9.92 -15.23
C GLY A 27 -14.36 9.14 -16.14
N PRO A 28 -14.86 8.22 -17.00
CA PRO A 28 -14.06 7.14 -17.60
C PRO A 28 -12.76 7.58 -18.31
N GLY A 29 -12.71 8.78 -18.88
CA GLY A 29 -11.50 9.32 -19.50
C GLY A 29 -10.41 9.80 -18.52
N LEU A 30 -10.79 10.21 -17.30
CA LEU A 30 -9.86 10.64 -16.26
C LEU A 30 -9.34 9.45 -15.45
N GLY A 31 -10.18 8.45 -15.17
CA GLY A 31 -9.78 7.20 -14.50
C GLY A 31 -8.67 6.46 -15.26
N GLU A 32 -8.86 6.22 -16.55
CA GLU A 32 -7.86 5.53 -17.40
C GLU A 32 -6.53 6.31 -17.51
N ARG A 33 -6.62 7.63 -17.69
CA ARG A 33 -5.43 8.50 -17.67
C ARG A 33 -4.67 8.38 -16.35
N PHE A 34 -5.40 8.39 -15.23
CA PHE A 34 -4.80 8.29 -13.91
C PHE A 34 -4.20 6.91 -13.64
N LYS A 35 -4.87 5.82 -14.02
CA LYS A 35 -4.33 4.45 -13.96
C LYS A 35 -3.00 4.34 -14.71
N LYS A 36 -2.96 4.85 -15.96
CA LYS A 36 -1.75 4.87 -16.78
C LYS A 36 -0.62 5.69 -16.14
N ALA A 37 -0.94 6.87 -15.60
CA ALA A 37 0.03 7.71 -14.92
C ALA A 37 0.56 7.04 -13.64
N THR A 38 -0.31 6.39 -12.88
CA THR A 38 0.03 5.62 -11.68
C THR A 38 1.01 4.50 -12.03
N GLY A 39 0.67 3.61 -12.97
CA GLY A 39 1.58 2.55 -13.42
C GLY A 39 2.95 3.08 -13.86
N SER A 40 2.97 4.21 -14.59
CA SER A 40 4.22 4.83 -15.03
C SER A 40 5.07 5.40 -13.87
N VAL A 41 4.43 6.01 -12.85
CA VAL A 41 5.13 6.49 -11.65
C VAL A 41 5.70 5.32 -10.85
N TYR A 42 4.93 4.24 -10.70
CA TYR A 42 5.39 3.03 -10.02
C TYR A 42 6.52 2.34 -10.79
N ASP A 43 6.49 2.31 -12.12
CA ASP A 43 7.60 1.80 -12.95
C ASP A 43 8.89 2.60 -12.73
N LEU A 44 8.78 3.93 -12.68
CA LEU A 44 9.93 4.81 -12.41
C LEU A 44 10.47 4.59 -11.00
N ALA A 45 9.59 4.47 -10.00
CA ALA A 45 9.98 4.17 -8.62
C ALA A 45 10.64 2.79 -8.52
N ALA A 46 10.08 1.79 -9.21
CA ALA A 46 10.62 0.45 -9.32
C ALA A 46 12.02 0.46 -9.91
N ALA A 47 12.22 1.09 -11.08
CA ALA A 47 13.53 1.17 -11.74
C ALA A 47 14.62 1.82 -10.87
N GLY A 48 14.25 2.78 -10.01
CA GLY A 48 15.16 3.47 -9.09
C GLY A 48 15.36 2.81 -7.73
N SER A 49 14.69 1.68 -7.46
CA SER A 49 14.69 1.00 -6.15
C SER A 49 15.55 -0.26 -6.13
N SER A 50 16.33 -0.42 -5.07
CA SER A 50 17.00 -1.68 -4.71
C SER A 50 16.18 -2.48 -3.68
N LYS A 51 16.71 -3.61 -3.21
CA LYS A 51 16.02 -4.46 -2.22
C LYS A 51 15.82 -3.68 -0.91
N GLY A 52 14.60 -3.65 -0.38
CA GLY A 52 14.27 -2.95 0.88
C GLY A 52 14.14 -1.42 0.78
N ASP A 53 14.36 -0.83 -0.40
CA ASP A 53 14.34 0.64 -0.57
C ASP A 53 12.94 1.26 -0.59
N ILE A 54 11.91 0.47 -0.87
CA ILE A 54 10.54 0.95 -0.91
C ILE A 54 9.66 -0.08 -0.25
N TRP A 55 9.23 0.29 0.93
CA TRP A 55 7.99 -0.19 1.48
C TRP A 55 7.14 1.01 1.87
N ASN A 56 5.85 0.72 1.93
CA ASN A 56 4.79 1.57 2.40
C ASN A 56 5.10 2.21 3.77
N TRP A 57 4.22 3.03 4.32
CA TRP A 57 4.55 3.73 5.57
C TRP A 57 4.80 2.81 6.74
N GLY A 58 4.13 1.66 6.73
CA GLY A 58 4.24 0.66 7.76
C GLY A 58 3.68 1.14 9.09
N ILE A 59 3.88 0.33 10.11
CA ILE A 59 3.51 0.63 11.48
C ILE A 59 4.64 0.24 12.42
N HIS A 60 4.64 0.84 13.61
CA HIS A 60 5.55 0.43 14.67
C HIS A 60 4.77 0.13 15.95
N ASP A 61 4.89 -1.09 16.42
CA ASP A 61 4.42 -1.60 17.70
C ASP A 61 5.42 -2.62 18.24
N ASP A 62 5.97 -2.37 19.44
CA ASP A 62 7.02 -3.22 20.01
C ASP A 62 6.53 -4.65 20.30
N ALA A 63 5.23 -4.85 20.56
CA ALA A 63 4.66 -6.16 20.80
C ALA A 63 4.51 -6.95 19.49
N LEU A 64 4.05 -6.30 18.41
CA LEU A 64 4.00 -6.93 17.09
C LEU A 64 5.40 -7.31 16.60
N GLU A 65 6.38 -6.43 16.76
CA GLU A 65 7.77 -6.74 16.39
C GLU A 65 8.28 -8.00 17.12
N LYS A 66 7.99 -8.12 18.42
CA LYS A 66 8.36 -9.30 19.22
C LYS A 66 7.65 -10.56 18.75
N GLU A 67 6.35 -10.49 18.45
CA GLU A 67 5.57 -11.61 17.90
C GLU A 67 6.16 -12.08 16.57
N ILE A 68 6.45 -11.16 15.64
CA ILE A 68 7.02 -11.49 14.33
C ILE A 68 8.39 -12.15 14.48
N ARG A 69 9.27 -11.60 15.34
CA ARG A 69 10.61 -12.19 15.59
C ARG A 69 10.53 -13.60 16.17
N THR A 70 9.49 -13.89 16.94
CA THR A 70 9.24 -15.22 17.49
C THR A 70 8.79 -16.19 16.40
N ARG A 71 7.89 -15.75 15.52
CA ARG A 71 7.31 -16.57 14.46
C ARG A 71 8.24 -16.76 13.26
N ILE A 72 9.07 -15.76 12.96
CA ILE A 72 10.05 -15.75 11.88
C ILE A 72 11.43 -15.44 12.50
N PRO A 73 12.13 -16.46 13.03
CA PRO A 73 13.47 -16.27 13.58
C PRO A 73 14.41 -15.62 12.56
N GLY A 74 15.07 -14.53 12.97
CA GLY A 74 15.95 -13.75 12.09
C GLY A 74 15.26 -12.61 11.33
N PHE A 75 13.96 -12.39 11.54
CA PHE A 75 13.26 -11.20 11.06
C PHE A 75 14.00 -9.89 11.44
N GLY A 76 14.04 -8.92 10.53
CA GLY A 76 14.75 -7.64 10.71
C GLY A 76 16.29 -7.71 10.66
N ARG A 77 16.90 -8.87 10.39
CA ARG A 77 18.36 -8.97 10.11
C ARG A 77 18.73 -8.65 8.66
N LEU A 78 17.73 -8.45 7.80
CA LEU A 78 17.86 -8.34 6.34
C LEU A 78 17.29 -7.00 5.91
N ASP A 79 18.15 -6.06 5.47
CA ASP A 79 17.91 -4.87 4.61
C ASP A 79 16.62 -4.01 4.77
N THR A 80 15.77 -4.24 5.78
CA THR A 80 14.50 -3.55 5.99
C THR A 80 14.39 -2.99 7.40
N ASP A 81 13.55 -1.97 7.59
CA ASP A 81 13.31 -1.36 8.89
C ASP A 81 12.18 -2.05 9.67
N GLY A 82 11.56 -3.08 9.09
CA GLY A 82 10.56 -3.93 9.74
C GLY A 82 9.18 -3.28 9.92
N PHE A 83 9.00 -2.01 9.56
CA PHE A 83 7.73 -1.30 9.82
C PHE A 83 6.62 -1.77 8.88
N SER A 84 6.96 -2.00 7.62
CA SER A 84 5.96 -2.40 6.64
C SER A 84 5.54 -3.85 6.86
N GLU A 85 6.48 -4.72 7.16
CA GLU A 85 6.21 -6.10 7.56
C GLU A 85 5.32 -6.19 8.80
N GLN A 86 5.47 -5.28 9.79
CA GLN A 86 4.52 -5.20 10.90
C GLN A 86 3.09 -4.93 10.43
N MET A 87 2.90 -4.13 9.39
CA MET A 87 1.58 -3.85 8.82
C MET A 87 0.97 -5.08 8.15
N TYR A 88 1.77 -5.82 7.36
CA TYR A 88 1.34 -7.10 6.76
C TYR A 88 1.02 -8.15 7.83
N TYR A 89 1.82 -8.20 8.89
CA TYR A 89 1.58 -9.10 9.99
C TYR A 89 0.28 -8.75 10.72
N LEU A 90 0.05 -7.48 11.04
CA LEU A 90 -1.20 -7.00 11.63
C LEU A 90 -2.41 -7.37 10.77
N ALA A 91 -2.32 -7.14 9.46
CA ALA A 91 -3.40 -7.41 8.50
C ALA A 91 -3.89 -8.85 8.59
N LEU A 92 -2.98 -9.82 8.67
CA LEU A 92 -3.34 -11.24 8.79
C LEU A 92 -3.67 -11.67 10.22
N ARG A 93 -2.95 -11.13 11.21
CA ARG A 93 -3.10 -11.47 12.62
C ARG A 93 -4.51 -11.20 13.14
N GLU A 94 -5.12 -10.10 12.71
CA GLU A 94 -6.46 -9.72 13.18
C GLU A 94 -7.59 -10.34 12.35
N LEU A 95 -7.29 -11.13 11.31
CA LEU A 95 -8.32 -11.91 10.63
C LEU A 95 -8.89 -12.98 11.58
N PRO A 96 -10.22 -13.19 11.60
CA PRO A 96 -10.87 -14.15 12.51
C PRO A 96 -10.39 -15.59 12.39
N ILE A 97 -9.85 -15.97 11.23
CA ILE A 97 -9.34 -17.33 10.98
C ILE A 97 -8.04 -17.61 11.74
N GLY A 98 -7.29 -16.57 12.14
CA GLY A 98 -6.01 -16.71 12.81
C GLY A 98 -4.87 -17.16 11.90
N LEU A 99 -3.62 -16.93 12.33
CA LEU A 99 -2.41 -17.14 11.51
C LEU A 99 -2.08 -18.61 11.19
N ASP A 100 -2.69 -19.56 11.89
CA ASP A 100 -2.41 -21.00 11.76
C ASP A 100 -3.45 -21.73 10.87
N ALA A 101 -4.50 -21.04 10.41
CA ALA A 101 -5.60 -21.63 9.65
C ALA A 101 -5.55 -21.33 8.14
N TYR A 102 -4.35 -21.35 7.55
CA TYR A 102 -4.16 -21.05 6.12
C TYR A 102 -3.89 -22.27 5.24
N ALA A 103 -3.69 -23.45 5.82
CA ALA A 103 -3.50 -24.68 5.04
C ALA A 103 -4.70 -24.91 4.11
N GLY A 104 -4.45 -25.20 2.83
CA GLY A 104 -5.52 -25.36 1.84
C GLY A 104 -6.17 -24.06 1.33
N THR A 105 -5.71 -22.89 1.79
CA THR A 105 -6.28 -21.59 1.40
C THR A 105 -5.53 -20.94 0.24
N SER A 106 -6.25 -20.04 -0.44
CA SER A 106 -5.73 -19.15 -1.47
C SER A 106 -5.82 -17.69 -1.04
N VAL A 107 -4.70 -16.98 -1.16
CA VAL A 107 -4.55 -15.58 -0.75
C VAL A 107 -4.18 -14.73 -1.97
N LEU A 108 -4.90 -13.63 -2.16
CA LEU A 108 -4.58 -12.61 -3.17
C LEU A 108 -4.18 -11.31 -2.47
N GLU A 109 -3.03 -10.74 -2.81
CA GLU A 109 -2.74 -9.33 -2.54
C GLU A 109 -3.02 -8.51 -3.80
N VAL A 110 -3.93 -7.55 -3.70
CA VAL A 110 -4.23 -6.58 -4.76
C VAL A 110 -3.38 -5.32 -4.54
N GLY A 111 -2.61 -4.94 -5.56
CA GLY A 111 -1.67 -3.82 -5.48
C GLY A 111 -0.33 -4.19 -4.83
N CYS A 112 0.21 -5.37 -5.15
CA CYS A 112 1.38 -5.93 -4.48
C CYS A 112 2.72 -5.25 -4.84
N GLY A 113 2.74 -4.36 -5.83
CA GLY A 113 3.93 -3.65 -6.30
C GLY A 113 5.07 -4.60 -6.67
N LEU A 114 6.23 -4.43 -6.04
CA LEU A 114 7.41 -5.27 -6.25
C LEU A 114 7.36 -6.62 -5.53
N GLY A 115 6.25 -6.93 -4.86
CA GLY A 115 5.99 -8.23 -4.29
C GLY A 115 6.71 -8.55 -2.98
N GLU A 116 7.52 -7.62 -2.45
CA GLU A 116 8.28 -7.85 -1.21
C GLU A 116 7.34 -8.06 0.00
N GLY A 117 6.23 -7.32 0.05
CA GLY A 117 5.14 -7.49 1.03
C GLY A 117 4.50 -8.86 0.98
N LEU A 118 4.09 -9.28 -0.21
CA LEU A 118 3.57 -10.62 -0.43
C LEU A 118 4.58 -11.73 -0.09
N ASN A 119 5.84 -11.51 -0.43
CA ASN A 119 6.92 -12.45 -0.11
C ASN A 119 7.13 -12.57 1.41
N PHE A 120 6.95 -11.49 2.17
CA PHE A 120 6.91 -11.55 3.63
C PHE A 120 5.66 -12.28 4.13
N LEU A 121 4.48 -11.93 3.62
CA LEU A 121 3.19 -12.54 3.98
C LEU A 121 3.21 -14.06 3.81
N SER A 122 3.70 -14.54 2.67
CA SER A 122 3.82 -15.97 2.33
C SER A 122 4.87 -16.74 3.16
N ARG A 123 5.61 -16.06 4.05
CA ARG A 123 6.46 -16.69 5.09
C ARG A 123 5.77 -16.71 6.46
N ILE A 124 4.75 -15.88 6.65
CA ILE A 124 3.92 -15.88 7.85
C ILE A 124 2.96 -17.07 7.76
N VAL A 125 2.21 -17.20 6.67
CA VAL A 125 1.12 -18.19 6.58
C VAL A 125 1.44 -19.36 5.66
N ASP A 126 0.85 -20.52 5.97
CA ASP A 126 0.99 -21.74 5.19
C ASP A 126 -0.17 -21.91 4.18
N ALA A 127 -0.35 -20.91 3.32
CA ALA A 127 -1.32 -20.99 2.22
C ALA A 127 -0.78 -21.80 1.05
N ASP A 128 -1.66 -22.55 0.39
CA ASP A 128 -1.33 -23.36 -0.81
C ASP A 128 -0.96 -22.46 -1.98
N ARG A 129 -1.65 -21.32 -2.09
CA ARG A 129 -1.47 -20.36 -3.18
C ARG A 129 -1.50 -18.93 -2.65
N VAL A 130 -0.43 -18.18 -2.89
CA VAL A 130 -0.32 -16.75 -2.59
C VAL A 130 -0.02 -16.00 -3.88
N ILE A 131 -0.95 -15.13 -4.29
CA ILE A 131 -0.90 -14.44 -5.57
C ILE A 131 -0.78 -12.94 -5.34
N GLY A 132 0.15 -12.30 -6.04
CA GLY A 132 0.28 -10.85 -6.09
C GLY A 132 -0.29 -10.32 -7.39
N LEU A 133 -1.19 -9.35 -7.31
CA LEU A 133 -1.69 -8.63 -8.47
C LEU A 133 -1.24 -7.18 -8.41
N ASP A 134 -0.79 -6.64 -9.53
CA ASP A 134 -0.49 -5.23 -9.68
C ASP A 134 -0.76 -4.75 -11.11
N LEU A 135 -1.07 -3.47 -11.25
CA LEU A 135 -1.33 -2.83 -12.55
C LEU A 135 -0.05 -2.67 -13.37
N SER A 136 1.09 -2.50 -12.71
CA SER A 136 2.40 -2.30 -13.35
C SER A 136 2.97 -3.62 -13.90
N PRO A 137 3.13 -3.76 -15.23
CA PRO A 137 3.75 -4.95 -15.80
C PRO A 137 5.23 -5.08 -15.40
N ASN A 138 5.96 -3.96 -15.27
CA ASN A 138 7.37 -3.97 -14.89
C ASN A 138 7.57 -4.38 -13.42
N ALA A 139 6.65 -3.98 -12.52
CA ALA A 139 6.69 -4.40 -11.12
C ALA A 139 6.46 -5.90 -11.00
N ILE A 140 5.46 -6.42 -11.72
CA ILE A 140 5.15 -7.85 -11.79
C ILE A 140 6.30 -8.66 -12.36
N GLU A 141 6.89 -8.26 -13.49
CA GLU A 141 8.03 -8.95 -14.09
C GLU A 141 9.20 -9.07 -13.10
N ARG A 142 9.50 -7.98 -12.37
CA ARG A 142 10.57 -7.97 -11.37
C ARG A 142 10.23 -8.82 -10.15
N ALA A 143 9.00 -8.75 -9.65
CA ALA A 143 8.54 -9.55 -8.53
C ALA A 143 8.62 -11.03 -8.87
N ASP A 144 8.10 -11.41 -10.04
CA ASP A 144 8.08 -12.79 -10.51
C ASP A 144 9.49 -13.36 -10.66
N THR A 145 10.38 -12.62 -11.34
CA THR A 145 11.77 -13.02 -11.55
C THR A 145 12.53 -13.25 -10.24
N ARG A 146 12.23 -12.47 -9.20
CA ARG A 146 13.03 -12.45 -7.95
C ARG A 146 12.46 -13.30 -6.82
N LEU A 147 11.13 -13.39 -6.73
CA LEU A 147 10.45 -13.81 -5.51
C LEU A 147 9.53 -15.03 -5.72
N SER A 148 9.17 -15.36 -6.97
CA SER A 148 8.29 -16.50 -7.23
C SER A 148 8.84 -17.82 -6.71
N ARG A 149 7.94 -18.67 -6.22
CA ARG A 149 8.26 -19.98 -5.62
C ARG A 149 7.33 -21.06 -6.17
N GLY A 150 7.41 -21.27 -7.48
CA GLY A 150 6.52 -22.18 -8.20
C GLY A 150 5.07 -21.72 -8.07
N THR A 151 4.16 -22.66 -7.83
CA THR A 151 2.72 -22.37 -7.69
C THR A 151 2.34 -21.74 -6.34
N ARG A 152 3.22 -21.79 -5.33
CA ARG A 152 2.92 -21.31 -3.98
C ARG A 152 2.95 -19.79 -3.87
N LEU A 153 3.86 -19.14 -4.58
CA LEU A 153 3.97 -17.68 -4.64
C LEU A 153 4.17 -17.25 -6.08
N SER A 154 3.19 -16.54 -6.63
CA SER A 154 3.19 -16.07 -8.02
C SER A 154 2.70 -14.63 -8.12
N TYR A 155 3.00 -13.99 -9.24
CA TYR A 155 2.65 -12.61 -9.52
C TYR A 155 1.97 -12.50 -10.88
N VAL A 156 0.92 -11.70 -10.97
CA VAL A 156 0.11 -11.52 -12.18
C VAL A 156 -0.19 -10.05 -12.42
N GLN A 157 -0.12 -9.62 -13.67
CA GLN A 157 -0.57 -8.28 -14.04
C GLN A 157 -2.11 -8.26 -14.06
N GLY A 158 -2.71 -7.24 -13.46
CA GLY A 158 -4.16 -7.06 -13.54
C GLY A 158 -4.63 -5.72 -13.00
N ASP A 159 -5.90 -5.44 -13.19
CA ASP A 159 -6.57 -4.24 -12.67
C ASP A 159 -7.35 -4.60 -11.40
N ALA A 160 -7.17 -3.82 -10.34
CA ALA A 160 -7.93 -3.99 -9.09
C ALA A 160 -9.45 -3.83 -9.31
N GLU A 161 -9.85 -3.08 -10.33
CA GLU A 161 -11.25 -2.83 -10.69
C GLU A 161 -11.80 -3.87 -11.70
N ASN A 162 -10.97 -4.81 -12.13
CA ASN A 162 -11.35 -5.91 -13.01
C ASN A 162 -10.41 -7.11 -12.78
N LEU A 163 -10.65 -7.82 -11.68
CA LEU A 163 -9.77 -8.87 -11.19
C LEU A 163 -9.85 -10.11 -12.11
N PRO A 164 -8.71 -10.63 -12.60
CA PRO A 164 -8.66 -11.76 -13.54
C PRO A 164 -8.77 -13.11 -12.80
N PHE A 165 -9.76 -13.24 -11.91
CA PHE A 165 -10.05 -14.43 -11.13
C PHE A 165 -11.54 -14.78 -11.24
N GLU A 166 -11.84 -16.06 -11.08
CA GLU A 166 -13.20 -16.59 -11.13
C GLU A 166 -14.00 -16.18 -9.89
N ASP A 167 -15.33 -16.28 -10.00
CA ASP A 167 -16.24 -16.04 -8.88
C ASP A 167 -16.02 -17.08 -7.79
N GLY A 168 -15.83 -16.63 -6.54
CA GLY A 168 -15.63 -17.55 -5.43
C GLY A 168 -14.33 -18.36 -5.50
N GLU A 169 -13.28 -17.84 -6.14
CA GLU A 169 -12.01 -18.55 -6.27
C GLU A 169 -11.13 -18.42 -5.01
N LEU A 170 -11.22 -17.30 -4.29
CA LEU A 170 -10.23 -16.89 -3.27
C LEU A 170 -10.74 -16.99 -1.83
N ASP A 171 -9.89 -17.42 -0.90
CA ASP A 171 -10.25 -17.51 0.53
C ASP A 171 -9.98 -16.18 1.26
N VAL A 172 -8.87 -15.52 0.92
CA VAL A 172 -8.46 -14.26 1.53
C VAL A 172 -8.01 -13.27 0.47
N VAL A 173 -8.51 -12.04 0.54
CA VAL A 173 -8.01 -10.90 -0.23
C VAL A 173 -7.38 -9.89 0.73
N VAL A 174 -6.20 -9.41 0.36
CA VAL A 174 -5.39 -8.45 1.10
C VAL A 174 -5.18 -7.23 0.23
N ASN A 175 -5.33 -6.03 0.79
CA ASN A 175 -4.97 -4.78 0.12
C ASN A 175 -4.29 -3.86 1.13
N ILE A 176 -3.02 -3.50 0.87
CA ILE A 176 -2.22 -2.71 1.79
C ILE A 176 -1.61 -1.52 1.04
N GLU A 177 -1.99 -0.31 1.46
CA GLU A 177 -1.54 0.97 0.93
C GLU A 177 -1.56 1.04 -0.60
N SER A 178 -2.71 0.72 -1.20
CA SER A 178 -2.85 0.71 -2.67
C SER A 178 -4.15 1.35 -3.15
N SER A 179 -5.28 1.10 -2.48
CA SER A 179 -6.60 1.60 -2.87
C SER A 179 -6.73 3.12 -2.95
N HIS A 180 -5.87 3.88 -2.26
CA HIS A 180 -5.81 5.34 -2.39
C HIS A 180 -5.52 5.81 -3.83
N THR A 181 -5.02 4.91 -4.69
CA THR A 181 -4.80 5.16 -6.12
C THR A 181 -5.87 4.56 -7.03
N TYR A 182 -6.95 3.99 -6.50
CA TYR A 182 -8.00 3.37 -7.33
C TYR A 182 -9.07 4.41 -7.67
N PRO A 183 -9.28 4.75 -8.95
CA PRO A 183 -10.39 5.58 -9.41
C PRO A 183 -11.75 5.18 -8.84
N ASP A 184 -12.09 3.90 -8.94
CA ASP A 184 -13.40 3.37 -8.60
C ASP A 184 -13.29 2.35 -7.45
N LEU A 185 -13.37 2.88 -6.23
CA LEU A 185 -13.31 2.07 -5.02
C LEU A 185 -14.53 1.13 -4.90
N GLY A 186 -15.69 1.54 -5.43
CA GLY A 186 -16.90 0.72 -5.43
C GLY A 186 -16.75 -0.51 -6.31
N ARG A 187 -16.22 -0.32 -7.53
CA ARG A 187 -15.88 -1.41 -8.44
C ARG A 187 -14.83 -2.36 -7.86
N PHE A 188 -13.78 -1.83 -7.22
CA PHE A 188 -12.82 -2.66 -6.50
C PHE A 188 -13.48 -3.53 -5.42
N LEU A 189 -14.33 -2.96 -4.55
CA LEU A 189 -15.03 -3.73 -3.52
C LEU A 189 -16.01 -4.75 -4.13
N SER A 190 -16.65 -4.42 -5.26
CA SER A 190 -17.48 -5.36 -6.02
C SER A 190 -16.67 -6.56 -6.51
N GLU A 191 -15.49 -6.32 -7.08
CA GLU A 191 -14.59 -7.38 -7.54
C GLU A 191 -14.05 -8.22 -6.39
N VAL A 192 -13.64 -7.59 -5.27
CA VAL A 192 -13.24 -8.31 -4.04
C VAL A 192 -14.37 -9.22 -3.55
N THR A 193 -15.61 -8.71 -3.52
CA THR A 193 -16.79 -9.49 -3.15
C THR A 193 -17.00 -10.66 -4.11
N ARG A 194 -16.82 -10.43 -5.41
CA ARG A 194 -17.02 -11.45 -6.45
C ARG A 194 -16.04 -12.61 -6.32
N VAL A 195 -14.74 -12.30 -6.26
CA VAL A 195 -13.66 -13.31 -6.25
C VAL A 195 -13.54 -14.06 -4.93
N LEU A 196 -14.00 -13.50 -3.81
CA LEU A 196 -14.00 -14.20 -2.54
C LEU A 196 -14.99 -15.36 -2.52
N LYS A 197 -14.62 -16.49 -1.93
CA LYS A 197 -15.53 -17.58 -1.57
C LYS A 197 -16.56 -17.09 -0.53
N PRO A 198 -17.77 -17.67 -0.46
CA PRO A 198 -18.67 -17.46 0.68
C PRO A 198 -17.94 -17.71 2.00
N GLY A 199 -18.00 -16.77 2.94
CA GLY A 199 -17.24 -16.82 4.19
C GLY A 199 -15.75 -16.44 4.08
N GLY A 200 -15.24 -16.15 2.88
CA GLY A 200 -13.89 -15.64 2.65
C GLY A 200 -13.70 -14.24 3.22
N HIS A 201 -12.44 -13.85 3.47
CA HIS A 201 -12.11 -12.64 4.21
C HIS A 201 -11.39 -11.60 3.36
N PHE A 202 -11.71 -10.33 3.58
CA PHE A 202 -10.99 -9.19 3.03
C PHE A 202 -10.34 -8.40 4.16
N THR A 203 -9.03 -8.16 4.09
CA THR A 203 -8.33 -7.24 4.97
C THR A 203 -7.74 -6.08 4.17
N HIS A 204 -8.03 -4.87 4.63
CA HIS A 204 -7.70 -3.64 3.95
C HIS A 204 -7.00 -2.69 4.93
N ILE A 205 -5.79 -2.26 4.57
CA ILE A 205 -5.07 -1.22 5.31
C ILE A 205 -4.71 -0.12 4.35
N ASP A 206 -5.19 1.09 4.57
CA ASP A 206 -4.81 2.23 3.74
C ASP A 206 -4.85 3.55 4.51
N SER A 207 -4.27 4.55 3.85
CA SER A 207 -4.31 5.94 4.21
C SER A 207 -5.59 6.59 3.64
N PHE A 208 -6.26 7.41 4.44
CA PHE A 208 -7.50 8.05 4.07
C PHE A 208 -7.39 9.56 4.26
N THR A 209 -7.74 10.30 3.21
CA THR A 209 -8.25 11.67 3.38
C THR A 209 -9.65 11.62 3.96
N HIS A 210 -10.12 12.74 4.51
CA HIS A 210 -11.50 12.85 5.01
C HIS A 210 -12.53 12.43 3.95
N ALA A 211 -12.41 12.92 2.71
CA ALA A 211 -13.37 12.60 1.64
C ALA A 211 -13.33 11.11 1.26
N ARG A 212 -12.14 10.49 1.22
CA ARG A 212 -12.00 9.05 0.95
C ARG A 212 -12.60 8.22 2.08
N TYR A 213 -12.42 8.63 3.32
CA TYR A 213 -13.03 7.93 4.45
C TYR A 213 -14.56 8.01 4.42
N GLU A 214 -15.14 9.16 4.07
CA GLU A 214 -16.59 9.31 3.86
C GLU A 214 -17.12 8.46 2.69
N GLN A 215 -16.38 8.40 1.59
CA GLN A 215 -16.70 7.53 0.46
C GLN A 215 -16.68 6.06 0.87
N MET A 216 -15.61 5.61 1.52
CA MET A 216 -15.49 4.25 2.02
C MET A 216 -16.65 3.92 2.97
N THR A 217 -16.97 4.79 3.92
CA THR A 217 -18.07 4.58 4.88
C THR A 217 -19.41 4.33 4.20
N ARG A 218 -19.73 5.06 3.12
CA ARG A 218 -20.94 4.82 2.32
C ARG A 218 -20.88 3.51 1.57
N LEU A 219 -19.77 3.23 0.88
CA LEU A 219 -19.58 1.96 0.18
C LEU A 219 -19.69 0.76 1.12
N LYS A 220 -19.26 0.87 2.37
CA LYS A 220 -19.45 -0.19 3.37
C LYS A 220 -20.92 -0.51 3.66
N GLN A 221 -21.79 0.49 3.59
CA GLN A 221 -23.23 0.34 3.79
C GLN A 221 -23.91 -0.22 2.53
N GLU A 222 -23.39 0.13 1.36
CA GLU A 222 -23.92 -0.27 0.05
C GLU A 222 -23.41 -1.64 -0.43
N ALA A 223 -22.23 -2.07 0.02
CA ALA A 223 -21.60 -3.34 -0.36
C ALA A 223 -22.38 -4.54 0.20
N GLY A 224 -23.49 -4.89 -0.47
CA GLY A 224 -24.44 -5.89 -0.02
C GLY A 224 -23.86 -7.28 0.22
N GLY A 225 -22.76 -7.66 -0.46
CA GLY A 225 -22.12 -8.97 -0.33
C GLY A 225 -21.02 -9.07 0.72
N LEU A 226 -20.61 -7.96 1.35
CA LEU A 226 -19.60 -7.95 2.42
C LEU A 226 -20.24 -7.59 3.77
N GLU A 227 -19.79 -8.27 4.81
CA GLU A 227 -20.07 -7.96 6.19
C GLU A 227 -18.79 -7.38 6.81
N TRP A 228 -18.80 -6.10 7.20
CA TRP A 228 -17.66 -5.45 7.86
C TRP A 228 -17.64 -5.79 9.34
N ILE A 229 -16.59 -6.47 9.79
CA ILE A 229 -16.50 -7.05 11.13
C ILE A 229 -15.47 -6.36 12.03
N HIS A 230 -14.54 -5.61 11.45
CA HIS A 230 -13.53 -4.89 12.21
C HIS A 230 -13.15 -3.58 11.51
N GLU A 231 -12.93 -2.54 12.32
CA GLU A 231 -12.22 -1.34 11.90
C GLU A 231 -11.40 -0.78 13.06
N ARG A 232 -10.14 -0.43 12.77
CA ARG A 232 -9.20 0.15 13.72
C ARG A 232 -8.46 1.34 13.13
N ASP A 233 -8.37 2.41 13.91
CA ASP A 233 -7.44 3.51 13.64
C ASP A 233 -6.01 3.06 13.98
N ILE A 234 -5.17 2.91 12.97
CA ILE A 234 -3.75 2.56 13.14
C ILE A 234 -2.83 3.77 12.97
N SER A 235 -3.39 4.98 12.81
CA SER A 235 -2.63 6.22 12.64
C SER A 235 -1.56 6.43 13.73
N PRO A 236 -1.79 6.12 15.03
CA PRO A 236 -0.74 6.23 16.03
C PRO A 236 0.47 5.36 15.72
N LEU A 237 0.25 4.12 15.25
CA LEU A 237 1.31 3.17 14.93
C LEU A 237 2.06 3.59 13.66
N THR A 238 1.34 4.07 12.65
CA THR A 238 1.95 4.64 11.44
C THR A 238 2.79 5.86 11.79
N ARG A 239 2.27 6.82 12.56
CA ARG A 239 3.05 7.99 13.02
C ARG A 239 4.31 7.57 13.79
N ALA A 240 4.24 6.52 14.59
CA ALA A 240 5.41 5.98 15.29
C ALA A 240 6.46 5.44 14.31
N ALA A 241 6.07 4.65 13.31
CA ALA A 241 6.97 4.18 12.25
C ALA A 241 7.64 5.34 11.52
N ILE A 242 6.86 6.34 11.10
CA ILE A 242 7.36 7.53 10.39
C ILE A 242 8.41 8.26 11.23
N ARG A 243 8.10 8.53 12.49
CA ARG A 243 9.03 9.22 13.41
C ARG A 243 10.33 8.44 13.58
N ARG A 244 10.26 7.10 13.70
CA ARG A 244 11.44 6.23 13.81
C ARG A 244 12.25 6.18 12.50
N ARG A 245 11.58 6.10 11.34
CA ARG A 245 12.22 6.15 10.02
C ARG A 245 12.97 7.47 9.80
N PHE A 246 12.42 8.58 10.30
CA PHE A 246 13.06 9.90 10.25
C PHE A 246 13.93 10.24 11.47
N ALA A 247 14.16 9.33 12.40
CA ALA A 247 15.09 9.56 13.51
C ALA A 247 16.55 9.50 13.03
N PRO A 248 17.46 10.32 13.60
CA PRO A 248 18.90 10.21 13.31
C PRO A 248 19.42 8.79 13.54
N GLY A 249 20.25 8.29 12.63
CA GLY A 249 20.82 6.95 12.71
C GLY A 249 19.88 5.80 12.31
N SER A 250 18.64 6.10 11.90
CA SER A 250 17.71 5.10 11.37
C SER A 250 18.27 4.38 10.15
N LEU A 251 17.75 3.19 9.85
CA LEU A 251 18.12 2.44 8.64
C LEU A 251 17.95 3.30 7.37
N PHE A 252 16.86 4.06 7.29
CA PHE A 252 16.59 4.97 6.19
C PHE A 252 17.70 6.02 6.01
N HIS A 253 18.17 6.66 7.11
CA HIS A 253 19.27 7.61 7.02
C HIS A 253 20.58 6.95 6.61
N ARG A 254 20.87 5.74 7.10
CA ARG A 254 22.07 4.99 6.74
C ARG A 254 22.07 4.59 5.26
N SER A 255 21.02 3.92 4.80
CA SER A 255 20.84 3.54 3.39
C SER A 255 20.91 4.77 2.48
N PHE A 256 20.29 5.89 2.88
CA PHE A 256 20.35 7.10 2.08
C PHE A 256 21.74 7.75 2.06
N ALA A 257 22.48 7.69 3.17
CA ALA A 257 23.84 8.20 3.25
C ALA A 257 24.83 7.42 2.35
N GLU A 258 24.58 6.13 2.12
CA GLU A 258 25.39 5.25 1.27
C GLU A 258 25.20 5.51 -0.24
N LYS A 259 24.10 6.16 -0.65
CA LYS A 259 23.84 6.45 -2.07
C LYS A 259 24.86 7.47 -2.61
N ARG A 260 25.55 7.12 -3.71
CA ARG A 260 26.48 7.98 -4.42
C ARG A 260 25.73 9.07 -5.19
N MET A 261 25.48 10.20 -4.54
CA MET A 261 24.78 11.36 -5.11
C MET A 261 25.46 12.68 -4.74
N PRO A 262 25.36 13.73 -5.59
CA PRO A 262 25.75 15.08 -5.20
C PRO A 262 25.04 15.55 -3.92
N VAL A 263 25.75 16.29 -3.06
CA VAL A 263 25.22 16.75 -1.76
C VAL A 263 23.91 17.51 -1.91
N LEU A 264 23.83 18.41 -2.90
CA LEU A 264 22.61 19.19 -3.16
C LEU A 264 21.42 18.30 -3.57
N ALA A 265 21.66 17.32 -4.45
CA ALA A 265 20.63 16.36 -4.86
C ALA A 265 20.18 15.49 -3.67
N ARG A 266 21.10 15.15 -2.76
CA ARG A 266 20.79 14.41 -1.53
C ARG A 266 19.91 15.23 -0.59
N VAL A 267 20.23 16.49 -0.35
CA VAL A 267 19.41 17.38 0.49
C VAL A 267 18.02 17.58 -0.10
N ILE A 268 17.93 17.86 -1.41
CA ILE A 268 16.64 18.03 -2.10
C ILE A 268 15.84 16.73 -2.03
N GLY A 269 16.47 15.59 -2.30
CA GLY A 269 15.83 14.28 -2.22
C GLY A 269 15.28 13.98 -0.83
N GLU A 270 16.05 14.22 0.23
CA GLU A 270 15.59 14.04 1.61
C GLU A 270 14.37 14.90 1.95
N GLN A 271 14.39 16.17 1.55
CA GLN A 271 13.27 17.08 1.79
C GLN A 271 12.04 16.69 0.96
N ALA A 272 12.21 16.37 -0.31
CA ALA A 272 11.13 15.87 -1.16
C ALA A 272 10.48 14.62 -0.54
N ARG A 273 11.30 13.69 -0.02
CA ARG A 273 10.82 12.53 0.72
C ARG A 273 10.06 12.90 1.99
N ARG A 274 10.53 13.83 2.81
CA ARG A 274 9.75 14.34 3.96
C ARG A 274 8.40 14.93 3.54
N GLY A 275 8.36 15.58 2.37
CA GLY A 275 7.15 16.13 1.78
C GLY A 275 6.15 15.09 1.31
N LEU A 276 6.62 14.13 0.51
CA LEU A 276 5.78 13.08 -0.09
C LEU A 276 5.40 12.01 0.93
N TYR A 277 6.36 11.58 1.74
CA TYR A 277 6.13 10.69 2.87
C TYR A 277 5.77 11.51 4.10
N GLY A 278 4.64 12.24 4.03
CA GLY A 278 3.76 12.63 5.15
C GLY A 278 4.40 13.00 6.50
N ALA A 279 5.54 13.67 6.49
CA ALA A 279 6.21 14.09 7.72
C ALA A 279 5.28 14.94 8.60
N LYS A 280 4.43 15.77 7.96
CA LYS A 280 3.41 16.56 8.65
C LYS A 280 2.35 15.68 9.34
N PHE A 281 1.94 14.57 8.75
CA PHE A 281 1.04 13.60 9.39
C PHE A 281 1.67 13.02 10.68
N ALA A 282 2.99 12.82 10.69
CA ALA A 282 3.74 12.42 11.88
C ALA A 282 4.00 13.56 12.89
N GLY A 283 3.56 14.79 12.60
CA GLY A 283 3.78 15.96 13.45
C GLY A 283 5.14 16.63 13.28
N LEU A 284 5.88 16.32 12.22
CA LEU A 284 7.14 17.00 11.90
C LEU A 284 6.85 18.32 11.15
N PRO A 285 7.50 19.45 11.52
CA PRO A 285 7.30 20.72 10.86
C PRO A 285 7.94 20.76 9.46
N ASP A 286 7.39 21.61 8.58
CA ASP A 286 8.04 21.91 7.30
C ASP A 286 9.39 22.61 7.54
N THR A 287 10.39 22.27 6.71
CA THR A 287 11.67 23.00 6.69
C THR A 287 11.57 24.28 5.85
N ALA A 288 12.53 25.19 5.99
CA ALA A 288 12.58 26.41 5.18
C ALA A 288 12.67 26.11 3.67
N LEU A 289 13.48 25.11 3.30
CA LEU A 289 13.59 24.64 1.92
C LEU A 289 12.28 24.06 1.41
N MET A 290 11.58 23.26 2.21
CA MET A 290 10.26 22.71 1.86
C MET A 290 9.22 23.80 1.60
N ARG A 291 9.17 24.82 2.46
CA ARG A 291 8.29 25.98 2.25
C ARG A 291 8.63 26.72 0.96
N ALA A 292 9.92 26.89 0.65
CA ALA A 292 10.36 27.53 -0.58
C ALA A 292 9.99 26.71 -1.83
N LEU A 293 10.21 25.39 -1.81
CA LEU A 293 9.85 24.48 -2.91
C LEU A 293 8.34 24.43 -3.15
N LYS A 294 7.52 24.44 -2.09
CA LYS A 294 6.05 24.57 -2.19
C LYS A 294 5.64 25.92 -2.79
N LYS A 295 6.24 27.03 -2.33
CA LYS A 295 5.97 28.37 -2.86
C LYS A 295 6.34 28.50 -4.34
N ALA A 296 7.41 27.84 -4.77
CA ALA A 296 7.87 27.82 -6.15
C ALA A 296 7.08 26.85 -7.05
N GLY A 297 6.07 26.14 -6.53
CA GLY A 297 5.28 25.17 -7.29
C GLY A 297 6.04 23.89 -7.66
N VAL A 298 7.24 23.68 -7.10
CA VAL A 298 8.06 22.48 -7.32
C VAL A 298 7.50 21.29 -6.56
N LEU A 299 6.89 21.54 -5.39
CA LEU A 299 6.12 20.56 -4.63
C LEU A 299 4.65 20.98 -4.61
N PRO A 300 3.70 20.02 -4.66
CA PRO A 300 2.28 20.33 -4.60
C PRO A 300 1.92 21.09 -3.31
N SER A 301 1.07 22.12 -3.44
CA SER A 301 0.50 22.90 -2.33
C SER A 301 -0.90 22.36 -1.95
N GLY A 302 -1.27 22.45 -0.66
CA GLY A 302 -2.50 21.86 -0.11
C GLY A 302 -2.34 20.40 0.34
N SER A 303 -3.29 19.85 1.12
CA SER A 303 -3.20 18.50 1.70
C SER A 303 -3.71 17.40 0.73
N PRO A 304 -2.82 16.64 0.07
CA PRO A 304 -3.05 15.22 -0.21
C PRO A 304 -2.57 14.36 0.97
N LEU A 305 -2.27 14.98 2.12
CA LEU A 305 -1.80 14.26 3.29
C LEU A 305 -2.96 13.43 3.85
N PRO A 306 -2.69 12.18 4.23
CA PRO A 306 -3.71 11.37 4.88
C PRO A 306 -4.08 12.00 6.23
N ASP A 307 -5.37 11.93 6.55
CA ASP A 307 -5.91 12.34 7.85
C ASP A 307 -5.87 11.16 8.83
N SER A 308 -5.99 9.93 8.32
CA SER A 308 -5.87 8.72 9.12
C SER A 308 -5.34 7.53 8.32
N TYR A 309 -4.84 6.52 9.03
CA TYR A 309 -4.64 5.18 8.52
C TYR A 309 -5.63 4.26 9.22
N ARG A 310 -6.32 3.43 8.43
CA ARG A 310 -7.34 2.51 8.96
C ARG A 310 -7.01 1.10 8.53
N HIS A 311 -7.18 0.16 9.45
CA HIS A 311 -7.26 -1.26 9.17
C HIS A 311 -8.71 -1.68 9.26
N GLN A 312 -9.21 -2.34 8.21
CA GLN A 312 -10.60 -2.73 8.06
C GLN A 312 -10.65 -4.18 7.62
N ILE A 313 -11.57 -4.95 8.20
CA ILE A 313 -11.79 -6.35 7.83
C ILE A 313 -13.26 -6.55 7.48
N ALA A 314 -13.48 -7.28 6.40
CA ALA A 314 -14.78 -7.77 6.00
C ALA A 314 -14.77 -9.27 5.74
N ARG A 315 -15.95 -9.86 5.74
CA ARG A 315 -16.20 -11.25 5.36
C ARG A 315 -17.25 -11.26 4.25
N LYS A 316 -17.08 -12.09 3.22
CA LYS A 316 -18.14 -12.32 2.23
C LYS A 316 -19.30 -13.06 2.88
N LYS A 317 -20.51 -12.55 2.68
CA LYS A 317 -21.74 -13.19 3.17
C LYS A 317 -21.92 -14.57 2.51
N GLY A 318 -22.50 -15.50 3.28
CA GLY A 318 -22.84 -16.85 2.85
C GLY A 318 -23.94 -16.88 1.81
#